data_AF-A0A0Q8VQQ8-F1
#
_entry.id   AF-A0A0Q8VQQ8-F1
#
_cell.length_a   1.000
_cell.length_b   1.000
_cell.length_c   1.000
_cell.angle_alpha   90.00
_cell.angle_beta   90.00
_cell.angle_gamma   90.00
#
_symmetry.space_group_name_H-M   'P 1'
#
loop_
_entity.id
_entity.type
_entity.pdbx_description
1 polymer ?
#
loop_
_entity_poly.entity_id
_entity_poly.type
_entity_poly.pdbx_seq_one_letter_code
_entity_poly.pdbx_strand_id
1 'polypeptide(L)'
;MTKRPPAVDVACWLLWFLVAAGLAVCVMVVVQRDDLGAVWSPMQVGDSTVQPVEFVPVILVLYGVTALLAMTLIALFRTGYNWARHALAAVVVGVFLVTVATVRTDPPRLVEWAAIAGAVICAVTLVFIWHPQSRQFVREAARAAHEPHPEG
;
A
#
# COMPACT_ATOMS: atom_id res chain seq x y z
N MET A 1 13.55 -14.45 21.69
CA MET A 1 12.58 -13.72 20.83
C MET A 1 12.14 -12.47 21.57
N THR A 2 12.68 -11.30 21.23
CA THR A 2 12.26 -10.02 21.83
C THR A 2 10.78 -9.78 21.52
N LYS A 3 9.95 -9.57 22.55
CA LYS A 3 8.51 -9.35 22.39
C LYS A 3 8.30 -8.07 21.56
N ARG A 4 7.60 -8.18 20.43
CA ARG A 4 7.34 -7.03 19.57
C ARG A 4 6.40 -6.05 20.27
N PRO A 5 6.62 -4.73 20.14
CA PRO A 5 5.71 -3.76 20.71
C PRO A 5 4.36 -3.80 19.96
N PRO A 6 3.23 -3.64 20.67
CA PRO A 6 1.89 -3.77 20.08
C PRO A 6 1.65 -2.78 18.92
N ALA A 7 2.27 -1.60 18.94
CA ALA A 7 2.19 -0.65 17.82
C ALA A 7 2.75 -1.22 16.50
N VAL A 8 3.79 -2.05 16.55
CA VAL A 8 4.38 -2.68 15.35
C VAL A 8 3.45 -3.77 14.82
N ASP A 9 2.83 -4.54 15.70
CA ASP A 9 1.88 -5.58 15.30
C ASP A 9 0.62 -4.97 14.68
N VAL A 10 0.07 -3.89 15.27
CA VAL A 10 -1.05 -3.13 14.71
C VAL A 10 -0.68 -2.52 13.36
N ALA A 11 0.50 -1.90 13.24
CA ALA A 11 0.98 -1.35 11.96
C ALA A 11 1.06 -2.44 10.88
N CYS A 12 1.61 -3.61 11.22
CA CYS A 12 1.70 -4.73 10.28
C CYS A 12 0.32 -5.23 9.87
N TRP A 13 -0.63 -5.32 10.80
CA TRP A 13 -1.99 -5.75 10.51
C TRP A 13 -2.71 -4.77 9.58
N LEU A 14 -2.59 -3.46 9.83
CA LEU A 14 -3.14 -2.42 8.95
C LEU A 14 -2.50 -2.43 7.56
N LEU A 15 -1.19 -2.66 7.47
CA LEU A 15 -0.49 -2.79 6.19
C LEU A 15 -0.96 -4.02 5.41
N TRP A 16 -1.16 -5.16 6.07
CA TRP A 16 -1.74 -6.35 5.45
C TRP A 16 -3.18 -6.10 4.98
N PHE A 17 -3.97 -5.35 5.75
CA PHE A 17 -5.31 -4.94 5.34
C PHE A 17 -5.26 -4.08 4.07
N LEU A 18 -4.34 -3.11 3.98
CA LEU A 18 -4.17 -2.30 2.77
C LEU A 18 -3.74 -3.14 1.55
N VAL A 19 -2.86 -4.12 1.74
CA VAL A 19 -2.47 -5.07 0.68
C VAL A 19 -3.68 -5.88 0.21
N ALA A 20 -4.46 -6.43 1.14
CA ALA A 20 -5.66 -7.19 0.82
C ALA A 20 -6.71 -6.34 0.10
N ALA A 21 -6.90 -5.09 0.53
CA ALA A 21 -7.80 -4.14 -0.14
C ALA A 21 -7.32 -3.85 -1.58
N GLY A 22 -6.02 -3.64 -1.78
CA GLY A 22 -5.45 -3.47 -3.14
C GLY A 22 -5.68 -4.69 -4.04
N LEU A 23 -5.52 -5.90 -3.51
CA LEU A 23 -5.82 -7.13 -4.25
C LEU A 23 -7.31 -7.27 -4.57
N ALA A 24 -8.21 -6.87 -3.66
CA ALA A 24 -9.64 -6.84 -3.92
C ALA A 24 -9.98 -5.87 -5.07
N VAL A 25 -9.30 -4.72 -5.15
CA VAL A 25 -9.42 -3.80 -6.29
C VAL A 25 -8.98 -4.47 -7.59
N CYS A 26 -7.88 -5.22 -7.61
CA CYS A 26 -7.48 -5.99 -8.80
C CYS A 26 -8.57 -6.96 -9.25
N VAL A 27 -9.15 -7.71 -8.32
CA VAL A 27 -10.25 -8.65 -8.64
C VAL A 27 -11.43 -7.89 -9.22
N MET A 28 -11.81 -6.76 -8.61
CA MET A 28 -12.90 -5.91 -9.09
C MET A 28 -12.63 -5.38 -10.51
N VAL A 29 -11.38 -5.02 -10.82
CA VAL A 29 -10.96 -4.56 -12.16
C VAL A 29 -11.07 -5.68 -13.21
N VAL A 30 -10.72 -6.91 -12.84
CA VAL A 30 -10.86 -8.07 -13.75
C VAL A 30 -12.33 -8.40 -13.98
N VAL A 31 -13.15 -8.38 -12.94
CA VAL A 31 -14.58 -8.73 -13.00
C VAL A 31 -15.38 -7.67 -13.77
N GLN A 32 -15.09 -6.38 -13.58
CA GLN A 32 -15.77 -5.27 -14.23
C GLN A 32 -14.99 -4.69 -15.42
N ARG A 33 -14.12 -5.50 -16.04
CA ARG A 33 -13.25 -5.07 -17.14
C ARG A 33 -14.02 -4.42 -18.30
N ASP A 34 -15.22 -4.92 -18.59
CA ASP A 34 -16.03 -4.49 -19.73
C ASP A 34 -16.66 -3.10 -19.48
N ASP A 35 -17.05 -2.80 -18.23
CA ASP A 35 -17.60 -1.50 -17.82
C ASP A 35 -16.50 -0.45 -17.59
N LEU A 36 -15.34 -0.87 -17.06
CA LEU A 36 -14.19 0.02 -16.81
C LEU A 36 -13.56 0.54 -18.10
N GLY A 37 -13.57 -0.26 -19.17
CA GLY A 37 -13.13 0.18 -20.50
C GLY A 37 -13.90 1.40 -20.99
N ALA A 38 -15.21 1.48 -20.74
CA ALA A 38 -16.04 2.61 -21.18
C ALA A 38 -15.80 3.90 -20.37
N VAL A 39 -15.47 3.80 -19.08
CA VAL A 39 -15.24 4.96 -18.20
C VAL A 39 -13.83 5.52 -18.34
N TRP A 40 -12.83 4.66 -18.56
CA TRP A 40 -11.42 5.05 -18.58
C TRP A 40 -10.83 5.17 -19.99
N SER A 41 -11.52 4.64 -21.01
CA SER A 41 -11.23 4.88 -22.44
C SER A 41 -12.41 5.58 -23.14
N PRO A 42 -12.68 6.87 -22.83
CA PRO A 42 -13.65 7.66 -23.59
C PRO A 42 -13.26 7.85 -25.07
N MET A 43 -12.02 7.52 -25.45
CA MET A 43 -11.59 7.41 -26.84
C MET A 43 -11.98 6.07 -27.48
N GLN A 44 -13.28 5.88 -27.72
CA GLN A 44 -13.68 5.15 -28.91
C GLN A 44 -13.41 6.07 -30.10
N VAL A 45 -12.16 6.07 -30.58
CA VAL A 45 -11.78 6.89 -31.74
C VAL A 45 -12.41 6.23 -32.96
N GLY A 46 -13.57 6.77 -33.39
CA GLY A 46 -13.85 6.79 -34.81
C GLY A 46 -12.68 7.47 -35.51
N ASP A 47 -12.03 6.76 -36.43
CA ASP A 47 -10.86 7.20 -37.23
C ASP A 47 -9.47 7.23 -36.57
N SER A 48 -9.06 6.24 -35.76
CA SER A 48 -7.61 6.05 -35.52
C SER A 48 -7.18 4.59 -35.57
N THR A 49 -6.12 4.34 -36.34
CA THR A 49 -5.38 3.07 -36.42
C THR A 49 -4.57 2.76 -35.15
N VAL A 50 -4.76 3.53 -34.07
CA VAL A 50 -4.07 3.37 -32.80
C VAL A 50 -4.86 2.39 -31.95
N GLN A 51 -4.26 1.23 -31.68
CA GLN A 51 -4.86 0.20 -30.85
C GLN A 51 -5.18 0.79 -29.46
N PRO A 52 -6.41 0.63 -28.94
CA PRO A 52 -6.74 1.09 -27.59
C PRO A 52 -5.76 0.46 -26.59
N VAL A 53 -5.13 1.27 -25.74
CA VAL A 53 -4.26 0.74 -24.67
C VAL A 53 -5.11 -0.16 -23.78
N GLU A 54 -4.71 -1.43 -23.65
CA GLU A 54 -5.31 -2.34 -22.68
C GLU A 54 -4.94 -1.87 -21.27
N PHE A 55 -5.88 -1.16 -20.63
CA PHE A 55 -5.72 -0.56 -19.32
C PHE A 55 -5.63 -1.60 -18.18
N VAL A 56 -6.33 -2.72 -18.33
CA VAL A 56 -6.46 -3.76 -17.30
C VAL A 56 -5.11 -4.44 -16.97
N PRO A 57 -4.31 -4.92 -17.94
CA PRO A 57 -2.98 -5.47 -17.67
C PRO A 57 -2.07 -4.52 -16.89
N VAL A 58 -2.10 -3.23 -17.20
CA VAL A 58 -1.26 -2.22 -16.54
C VAL A 58 -1.63 -2.09 -15.06
N ILE A 59 -2.93 -2.00 -14.74
CA ILE A 59 -3.38 -1.97 -13.35
C ILE A 59 -2.94 -3.22 -12.60
N LEU A 60 -3.13 -4.40 -13.19
CA LEU A 60 -2.81 -5.66 -12.53
C LEU A 60 -1.33 -5.76 -12.19
N VAL A 61 -0.46 -5.37 -13.12
CA VAL A 61 0.99 -5.33 -12.87
C VAL A 61 1.32 -4.29 -11.81
N LEU A 62 0.76 -3.07 -11.90
CA LEU A 62 1.02 -1.99 -10.95
C LEU A 62 0.65 -2.39 -9.52
N TYR A 63 -0.57 -2.85 -9.30
CA TYR A 63 -1.04 -3.27 -7.98
C TYR A 63 -0.36 -4.55 -7.51
N GLY A 64 -0.11 -5.51 -8.41
CA GLY A 64 0.59 -6.75 -8.09
C GLY A 64 2.02 -6.49 -7.61
N VAL A 65 2.79 -5.69 -8.35
CA VAL A 65 4.15 -5.29 -7.97
C VAL A 65 4.14 -4.47 -6.69
N THR A 66 3.19 -3.55 -6.53
CA THR A 66 3.06 -2.74 -5.30
C THR A 66 2.73 -3.62 -4.09
N ALA A 67 1.85 -4.61 -4.24
CA ALA A 67 1.53 -5.58 -3.19
C ALA A 67 2.75 -6.42 -2.82
N LEU A 68 3.47 -6.96 -3.80
CA LEU A 68 4.70 -7.72 -3.57
C LEU A 68 5.75 -6.87 -2.83
N LEU A 69 5.98 -5.65 -3.30
CA LEU A 69 6.88 -4.70 -2.66
C LEU A 69 6.45 -4.43 -1.20
N ALA A 70 5.18 -4.13 -0.96
CA ALA A 70 4.65 -3.90 0.38
C ALA A 70 4.85 -5.12 1.28
N MET A 71 4.57 -6.34 0.80
CA MET A 71 4.78 -7.58 1.55
C MET A 71 6.25 -7.78 1.94
N THR A 72 7.17 -7.58 1.00
CA THR A 72 8.62 -7.64 1.27
C THR A 72 9.03 -6.60 2.31
N LEU A 73 8.56 -5.36 2.17
CA LEU A 73 8.89 -4.30 3.12
C LEU A 73 8.28 -4.54 4.50
N ILE A 74 7.08 -5.12 4.61
CA ILE A 74 6.47 -5.52 5.89
C ILE A 74 7.37 -6.55 6.58
N ALA A 75 7.89 -7.54 5.86
CA ALA A 75 8.79 -8.54 6.42
C ALA A 75 10.08 -7.89 6.97
N LEU A 76 10.67 -6.95 6.22
CA LEU A 76 11.87 -6.21 6.65
C LEU A 76 11.59 -5.24 7.81
N PHE A 77 10.41 -4.62 7.83
CA PHE A 77 10.01 -3.77 8.95
C PHE A 77 9.86 -4.59 10.23
N ARG A 78 9.32 -5.81 10.15
CA ARG A 78 9.19 -6.75 11.28
C ARG A 78 10.53 -7.21 11.85
N THR A 79 11.62 -7.12 11.09
CA THR A 79 12.99 -7.38 11.57
C THR A 79 13.71 -6.13 12.06
N GLY A 80 13.10 -4.94 11.95
CA GLY A 80 13.63 -3.70 12.50
C GLY A 80 14.46 -2.86 11.53
N TYR A 81 14.38 -3.08 10.22
CA TYR A 81 15.09 -2.24 9.24
C TYR A 81 14.45 -0.85 9.11
N ASN A 82 15.21 0.22 9.44
CA ASN A 82 14.69 1.59 9.38
C ASN A 82 14.37 2.06 7.95
N TRP A 83 15.14 1.61 6.96
CA TRP A 83 14.90 1.93 5.54
C TRP A 83 13.56 1.37 5.06
N ALA A 84 13.21 0.16 5.50
CA ALA A 84 11.91 -0.45 5.20
C ALA A 84 10.75 0.35 5.80
N ARG A 85 10.93 0.94 6.99
CA ARG A 85 9.95 1.83 7.61
C ARG A 85 9.65 3.06 6.75
N HIS A 86 10.68 3.72 6.21
CA HIS A 86 10.52 4.91 5.37
C HIS A 86 9.96 4.54 3.99
N ALA A 87 10.38 3.42 3.41
CA ALA A 87 9.82 2.92 2.16
C ALA A 87 8.32 2.58 2.29
N LEU A 88 7.91 1.90 3.37
CA LEU A 88 6.50 1.64 3.66
C LEU A 88 5.70 2.92 3.83
N ALA A 89 6.26 3.90 4.55
CA ALA A 89 5.61 5.19 4.69
C ALA A 89 5.39 5.86 3.33
N ALA A 90 6.38 5.85 2.44
CA ALA A 90 6.24 6.42 1.10
C ALA A 90 5.13 5.71 0.29
N VAL A 91 5.06 4.38 0.35
CA VAL A 91 3.99 3.61 -0.30
C VAL A 91 2.62 4.00 0.26
N VAL A 92 2.47 4.05 1.59
CA VAL A 92 1.20 4.41 2.24
C VAL A 92 0.78 5.84 1.93
N VAL A 93 1.73 6.78 1.87
CA VAL A 93 1.47 8.17 1.42
C VAL A 93 0.99 8.18 -0.03
N GLY A 94 1.62 7.41 -0.92
CA GLY A 94 1.16 7.28 -2.31
C GLY A 94 -0.28 6.77 -2.41
N VAL A 95 -0.61 5.71 -1.66
CA VAL A 95 -1.98 5.17 -1.59
C VAL A 95 -2.95 6.22 -1.02
N PHE A 96 -2.56 6.95 0.02
CA PHE A 96 -3.37 8.03 0.59
C PHE A 96 -3.68 9.14 -0.42
N LEU A 97 -2.68 9.54 -1.22
CA LEU A 97 -2.88 10.57 -2.24
C LEU A 97 -3.83 10.08 -3.33
N VAL A 98 -3.71 8.81 -3.75
CA VAL A 98 -4.62 8.20 -4.73
C VAL A 98 -6.05 8.16 -4.18
N THR A 99 -6.26 7.70 -2.95
CA THR A 99 -7.62 7.65 -2.36
C THR A 99 -8.24 9.03 -2.21
N VAL A 100 -7.47 10.03 -1.79
CA VAL A 100 -7.94 11.43 -1.73
C VAL A 100 -8.24 11.98 -3.12
N ALA A 101 -7.44 11.66 -4.14
CA ALA A 101 -7.71 12.06 -5.51
C ALA A 101 -9.01 11.44 -6.04
N THR A 102 -9.27 10.16 -5.74
CA THR A 102 -10.52 9.47 -6.11
C THR A 102 -11.76 10.15 -5.52
N VAL A 103 -11.69 10.66 -4.28
CA VAL A 103 -12.82 11.41 -3.70
C VAL A 103 -13.13 12.69 -4.49
N ARG A 104 -12.13 13.29 -5.14
CA ARG A 104 -12.29 14.52 -5.93
C ARG A 104 -12.85 14.30 -7.34
N THR A 105 -13.04 13.06 -7.78
CA THR A 105 -13.55 12.75 -9.13
C THR A 105 -15.04 12.44 -9.15
N ASP A 106 -15.80 12.92 -8.16
CA ASP A 106 -17.24 12.66 -7.97
C ASP A 106 -17.65 11.19 -8.21
N PRO A 107 -17.02 10.22 -7.51
CA PRO A 107 -17.31 8.80 -7.73
C PRO A 107 -18.71 8.43 -7.18
N PRO A 108 -19.26 7.27 -7.57
CA PRO A 108 -20.49 6.75 -6.96
C PRO A 108 -20.35 6.67 -5.44
N ARG A 109 -21.41 7.00 -4.67
CA ARG A 109 -21.38 7.13 -3.20
C ARG A 109 -20.69 5.96 -2.47
N LEU A 110 -20.87 4.73 -2.93
CA LEU A 110 -20.21 3.55 -2.34
C LEU A 110 -18.67 3.62 -2.45
N VAL A 111 -18.16 4.07 -3.60
CA VAL A 111 -16.73 4.26 -3.85
C VAL A 111 -16.19 5.44 -3.05
N GLU A 112 -16.98 6.52 -2.91
CA GLU A 112 -16.64 7.67 -2.06
C GLU A 112 -16.40 7.25 -0.60
N TRP A 113 -17.36 6.54 0.01
CA TRP A 113 -17.23 6.07 1.40
C TRP A 113 -16.04 5.11 1.57
N ALA A 114 -15.81 4.22 0.60
CA ALA A 114 -14.67 3.32 0.61
C ALA A 114 -13.33 4.08 0.51
N ALA A 115 -13.25 5.10 -0.32
CA ALA A 115 -12.07 5.94 -0.48
C ALA A 115 -11.78 6.75 0.80
N ILE A 116 -12.81 7.31 1.44
CA ILE A 116 -12.69 8.00 2.73
C ILE A 116 -12.18 7.03 3.81
N ALA A 117 -12.78 5.85 3.93
CA ALA A 117 -12.34 4.83 4.88
C ALA A 117 -10.88 4.41 4.62
N GLY A 118 -10.51 4.20 3.36
CA GLY A 118 -9.14 3.90 2.94
C GLY A 118 -8.15 5.01 3.33
N ALA A 119 -8.51 6.28 3.09
CA ALA A 119 -7.70 7.44 3.48
C ALA A 119 -7.49 7.49 5.00
N VAL A 120 -8.53 7.23 5.79
CA VAL A 120 -8.42 7.15 7.27
C VAL A 120 -7.48 6.03 7.69
N ILE A 121 -7.61 4.83 7.11
CA ILE A 121 -6.73 3.68 7.41
C ILE A 121 -5.28 4.00 7.06
N CYS A 122 -5.02 4.63 5.91
CA CYS A 122 -3.69 5.10 5.54
C CYS A 122 -3.13 6.09 6.57
N ALA A 123 -3.90 7.10 6.96
CA ALA A 123 -3.47 8.09 7.96
C ALA A 123 -3.13 7.43 9.30
N VAL A 124 -3.99 6.53 9.79
CA VAL A 124 -3.76 5.76 11.02
C VAL A 124 -2.49 4.91 10.88
N THR A 125 -2.30 4.25 9.74
CA THR A 125 -1.10 3.43 9.47
C THR A 125 0.17 4.29 9.53
N LEU A 126 0.17 5.49 8.95
CA LEU A 126 1.30 6.42 9.03
C LEU A 126 1.61 6.82 10.48
N VAL A 127 0.59 7.13 11.27
CA VAL A 127 0.76 7.45 12.70
C VAL A 127 1.42 6.29 13.45
N PHE A 128 1.00 5.05 13.21
CA PHE A 128 1.60 3.87 13.83
C PHE A 128 3.03 3.58 13.34
N ILE A 129 3.32 3.82 12.06
CA ILE A 129 4.69 3.71 11.51
C ILE A 129 5.64 4.71 12.17
N TRP A 130 5.16 5.93 12.47
CA TRP A 130 5.95 6.96 13.15
C TRP A 130 5.89 6.96 14.68
N HIS A 131 5.05 6.10 15.26
CA HIS A 131 4.88 6.01 16.69
C HIS A 131 6.23 5.81 17.42
N PRO A 132 6.45 6.42 18.60
CA PRO A 132 7.70 6.30 19.35
C PRO A 132 8.14 4.86 19.58
N GLN A 133 7.19 3.95 19.80
CA GLN A 133 7.47 2.51 19.97
C GLN A 133 8.06 1.88 18.70
N SER A 134 7.56 2.24 17.51
CA SER A 134 8.10 1.76 16.24
C SER A 134 9.52 2.29 16.00
N ARG A 135 9.80 3.54 16.41
CA ARG A 135 11.15 4.14 16.35
C ARG A 135 12.12 3.48 17.33
N GLN A 136 11.66 3.19 18.54
CA GLN A 136 12.44 2.51 19.58
C GLN A 136 12.79 1.08 19.13
N PHE A 137 11.81 0.32 18.63
CA PHE A 137 12.02 -1.04 18.12
C PHE A 137 13.10 -1.12 17.03
N VAL A 138 13.00 -0.25 16.02
CA VAL A 138 14.00 -0.18 14.93
C VAL A 138 15.38 0.23 15.45
N ARG A 139 15.44 1.16 16.41
CA ARG A 139 16.69 1.60 17.02
C ARG A 139 17.34 0.52 17.87
N GLU A 140 16.55 -0.26 18.60
CA GLU A 140 17.03 -1.40 19.40
C GLU A 140 17.54 -2.53 18.50
N ALA A 141 16.84 -2.84 17.41
CA ALA A 141 17.30 -3.81 16.42
C ALA A 141 18.64 -3.40 15.79
N ALA A 142 18.80 -2.11 15.47
CA ALA A 142 20.06 -1.60 14.94
C ALA A 142 21.21 -1.70 15.95
N ARG A 143 20.95 -1.47 17.26
CA ARG A 143 21.97 -1.61 18.32
C ARG A 143 22.41 -3.05 18.49
N ALA A 144 21.47 -3.99 18.54
CA ALA A 144 21.78 -5.42 18.67
C ALA A 144 22.63 -5.96 17.50
N ALA A 145 22.46 -5.39 16.30
CA ALA A 145 23.29 -5.74 15.14
C ALA A 145 24.72 -5.18 15.19
N HIS A 146 24.98 -4.16 16.01
CA HIS A 146 26.30 -3.53 16.17
C HIS A 146 27.06 -4.01 17.42
N GLU A 147 26.43 -4.76 18.32
CA GLU A 147 27.13 -5.39 19.43
C GLU A 147 28.05 -6.49 18.87
N PRO A 148 29.38 -6.38 19.01
CA PRO A 148 30.29 -7.41 18.55
C PRO A 148 30.00 -8.70 19.30
N HIS A 149 29.86 -9.79 18.55
CA HIS A 149 29.77 -11.12 19.13
C HIS A 149 31.00 -11.32 20.02
N PRO A 150 30.87 -11.63 21.32
CA PRO A 150 32.04 -11.97 22.12
C PRO A 150 32.69 -13.19 21.45
N GLU A 151 33.87 -12.98 20.88
CA GLU A 151 34.66 -14.04 20.27
C GLU A 151 34.99 -15.05 21.36
N GLY A 152 34.62 -16.32 21.12
CA GLY A 152 35.03 -17.47 21.91
C GLY A 152 36.31 -18.07 21.36
#